data_AF-A0A9W8PMB9-F1
#
_entry.id   AF-A0A9W8PMB9-F1
#
_cell.length_a   1.000
_cell.length_b   1.000
_cell.length_c   1.000
_cell.angle_alpha   90.00
_cell.angle_beta   90.00
_cell.angle_gamma   90.00
#
_symmetry.space_group_name_H-M   'P 1'
#
loop_
_entity.id
_entity.type
_entity.pdbx_description
1 polymer ?
#
loop_
_entity_poly.entity_id
_entity_poly.type
_entity_poly.pdbx_seq_one_letter_code
_entity_poly.pdbx_strand_id
1 'polypeptide(L)'
;MFGVAELEIEDDPSRDFAVHRWAGMMHALCVVLDNDRGLGCSDMLLAEILDFFETLIRDVHTLGGWDEAAILFEAFAGIFRPTRTDLSHQVRRIWNRFDPEVQDQVLGDMRRALPVEGVDGKAHRMYRALGY
;
A
#
# COMPACT_ATOMS: atom_id res chain seq x y z
N MET A 1 -1.08 6.99 16.46
CA MET A 1 -0.78 8.03 15.44
C MET A 1 -1.82 7.98 14.34
N PHE A 2 -2.14 6.81 13.79
CA PHE A 2 -3.14 6.66 12.72
C PHE A 2 -4.60 6.87 13.15
N GLY A 3 -4.98 6.54 14.40
CA GLY A 3 -6.35 6.83 14.88
C GLY A 3 -6.69 8.33 14.94
N VAL A 4 -5.70 9.23 14.97
CA VAL A 4 -5.92 10.68 14.82
C VAL A 4 -6.13 11.06 13.36
N ALA A 5 -5.46 10.37 12.43
CA ALA A 5 -5.61 10.55 11.00
C ALA A 5 -7.02 10.20 10.51
N GLU A 6 -7.60 9.12 11.02
CA GLU A 6 -8.96 8.70 10.67
C GLU A 6 -9.99 9.74 11.12
N LEU A 7 -9.87 10.24 12.35
CA LEU A 7 -10.72 11.32 12.87
C LEU A 7 -10.55 12.62 12.08
N GLU A 8 -9.32 12.98 11.71
CA GLU A 8 -9.07 14.15 10.87
C GLU A 8 -9.71 14.00 9.49
N ILE A 9 -9.66 12.83 8.85
CA ILE A 9 -10.31 12.63 7.55
C ILE A 9 -11.85 12.68 7.66
N GLU A 10 -12.41 12.12 8.73
CA GLU A 10 -13.86 12.08 8.93
C GLU A 10 -14.47 13.45 9.28
N ASP A 11 -13.77 14.25 10.09
CA ASP A 11 -14.27 15.53 10.60
C ASP A 11 -13.83 16.76 9.77
N ASP A 12 -12.97 16.61 8.77
CA ASP A 12 -12.45 17.75 7.98
C ASP A 12 -13.47 18.24 6.94
N PRO A 13 -13.91 19.52 6.99
CA PRO A 13 -14.81 20.11 6.00
C PRO A 13 -14.21 20.17 4.59
N SER A 14 -12.90 19.94 4.47
CA SER A 14 -12.09 19.76 3.26
C SER A 14 -11.45 18.37 3.21
N ARG A 15 -12.25 17.32 3.40
CA ARG A 15 -11.86 15.89 3.32
C ARG A 15 -10.91 15.56 2.17
N ASP A 16 -11.08 16.17 1.01
CA ASP A 16 -10.17 16.01 -0.13
C ASP A 16 -8.72 16.40 0.19
N PHE A 17 -8.52 17.56 0.81
CA PHE A 17 -7.20 18.03 1.23
C PHE A 17 -6.59 17.11 2.30
N ALA A 18 -7.39 16.66 3.28
CA ALA A 18 -6.94 15.74 4.31
C ALA A 18 -6.47 14.40 3.72
N VAL A 19 -7.23 13.82 2.79
CA VAL A 19 -6.89 12.55 2.14
C VAL A 19 -5.62 12.69 1.32
N HIS A 20 -5.48 13.75 0.50
CA HIS A 20 -4.25 14.01 -0.26
C HIS A 20 -3.02 14.16 0.65
N ARG A 21 -3.17 14.86 1.78
CA ARG A 21 -2.09 15.03 2.76
C ARG A 21 -1.67 13.68 3.37
N TRP A 22 -2.64 12.87 3.80
CA TRP A 22 -2.37 11.57 4.41
C TRP A 22 -1.81 10.57 3.39
N ALA A 23 -2.26 10.60 2.13
CA ALA A 23 -1.68 9.83 1.04
C ALA A 23 -0.21 10.20 0.82
N GLY A 24 0.11 11.49 0.78
CA GLY A 24 1.50 11.96 0.67
C GLY A 24 2.38 11.54 1.85
N MET A 25 1.86 11.63 3.08
CA MET A 25 2.58 11.15 4.27
C MET A 25 2.80 9.64 4.25
N MET A 26 1.77 8.87 3.87
CA MET A 26 1.87 7.42 3.76
C MET A 26 2.87 7.00 2.69
N HIS A 27 2.85 7.65 1.52
CA HIS A 27 3.83 7.41 0.48
C HIS A 27 5.26 7.68 0.97
N ALA A 28 5.50 8.83 1.62
CA ALA A 28 6.81 9.16 2.18
C ALA A 28 7.25 8.15 3.25
N LEU A 29 6.33 7.72 4.11
CA LEU A 29 6.59 6.69 5.11
C LEU A 29 7.01 5.37 4.46
N CYS A 30 6.28 4.93 3.41
CA CYS A 30 6.60 3.72 2.67
C CYS A 30 8.00 3.77 2.05
N VAL A 31 8.40 4.93 1.50
CA VAL A 31 9.74 5.12 0.92
C VAL A 31 10.83 5.04 1.99
N VAL A 32 10.63 5.67 3.15
CA VAL A 32 11.62 5.68 4.24
C VAL A 32 11.78 4.28 4.87
N LEU A 33 10.68 3.53 4.97
CA LEU A 33 10.66 2.20 5.56
C LEU A 33 10.88 1.06 4.55
N ASP A 34 11.15 1.39 3.28
CA ASP A 34 11.35 0.41 2.22
C ASP A 34 12.36 -0.67 2.66
N ASN A 35 12.02 -1.94 2.46
CA ASN A 35 12.83 -3.04 2.98
C ASN A 35 14.11 -3.30 2.19
N ASP A 36 14.20 -2.79 0.96
CA ASP A 36 15.32 -3.03 0.07
C ASP A 36 16.33 -1.86 0.11
N ARG A 37 15.86 -0.65 0.42
CA ARG A 37 16.68 0.58 0.40
C ARG A 37 16.60 1.46 1.65
N GLY A 38 15.58 1.26 2.47
CA GLY A 38 15.25 2.09 3.62
C GLY A 38 15.63 1.48 4.96
N LEU A 39 14.94 1.94 6.01
CA LEU A 39 15.15 1.49 7.39
C LEU A 39 14.54 0.11 7.68
N GLY A 40 13.71 -0.40 6.77
CA GLY A 40 12.90 -1.59 6.98
C GLY A 40 11.70 -1.34 7.89
N CYS A 41 10.74 -2.26 7.84
CA CYS A 41 9.51 -2.19 8.63
C CYS A 41 9.37 -3.44 9.52
N SER A 42 9.16 -3.25 10.82
CA SER A 42 8.85 -4.36 11.74
C SER A 42 7.42 -4.87 11.52
N ASP A 43 7.16 -6.15 11.79
CA ASP A 43 5.82 -6.73 11.62
C ASP A 43 4.74 -6.00 12.45
N MET A 44 5.10 -5.53 13.64
CA MET A 44 4.18 -4.76 14.49
C MET A 44 3.83 -3.41 13.88
N LEU A 45 4.83 -2.70 13.33
CA LEU A 45 4.60 -1.43 12.64
C LEU A 45 3.86 -1.64 11.32
N LEU A 46 4.17 -2.71 10.59
CA LEU A 46 3.48 -3.06 9.36
C LEU A 46 1.99 -3.30 9.59
N ALA A 47 1.62 -3.98 10.68
CA ALA A 47 0.22 -4.19 11.03
C ALA A 47 -0.52 -2.86 11.24
N GLU A 48 0.04 -1.95 12.05
CA GLU A 48 -0.53 -0.62 12.30
C GLU A 48 -0.64 0.22 11.02
N ILE A 49 0.37 0.16 10.15
CA ILE A 49 0.34 0.84 8.85
C ILE A 49 -0.74 0.23 7.97
N LEU A 50 -0.83 -1.09 7.90
CA LEU A 50 -1.75 -1.80 7.01
C LEU A 50 -3.22 -1.57 7.38
N ASP A 51 -3.54 -1.50 8.68
CA ASP A 51 -4.89 -1.17 9.14
C ASP A 51 -5.32 0.22 8.66
N PHE A 52 -4.48 1.24 8.85
CA PHE A 52 -4.76 2.59 8.35
C PHE A 52 -4.76 2.66 6.81
N PHE A 53 -3.84 1.93 6.18
CA PHE A 53 -3.70 1.89 4.74
C PHE A 53 -4.96 1.33 4.05
N GLU A 54 -5.62 0.34 4.65
CA GLU A 54 -6.88 -0.23 4.16
C GLU A 54 -8.00 0.83 4.09
N THR A 55 -8.07 1.73 5.08
CA THR A 55 -9.02 2.84 5.10
C THR A 55 -8.61 3.93 4.09
N LEU A 56 -7.34 4.35 4.14
CA LEU A 56 -6.82 5.45 3.33
C LEU A 56 -6.92 5.17 1.83
N ILE A 57 -6.59 3.96 1.38
CA ILE A 57 -6.59 3.63 -0.04
C ILE A 57 -7.99 3.68 -0.66
N ARG A 58 -9.04 3.39 0.13
CA ARG A 58 -10.43 3.55 -0.29
C ARG A 58 -10.78 5.01 -0.49
N ASP A 59 -10.36 5.87 0.43
CA ASP A 59 -10.63 7.31 0.34
C ASP A 59 -9.83 7.96 -0.80
N VAL A 60 -8.57 7.57 -0.99
CA VAL A 60 -7.74 7.98 -2.15
C VAL A 60 -8.40 7.56 -3.45
N HIS A 61 -8.85 6.31 -3.55
CA HIS A 61 -9.58 5.86 -4.74
C HIS A 61 -10.84 6.69 -4.99
N THR A 62 -11.62 6.97 -3.95
CA THR A 62 -12.90 7.69 -4.07
C THR A 62 -12.72 9.13 -4.56
N LEU A 63 -11.59 9.76 -4.23
CA LEU A 63 -11.37 11.20 -4.48
C LEU A 63 -10.37 11.46 -5.63
N GLY A 64 -9.26 10.73 -5.65
CA GLY A 64 -8.18 10.84 -6.63
C GLY A 64 -8.20 9.79 -7.74
N GLY A 65 -9.05 8.75 -7.62
CA GLY A 65 -9.19 7.70 -8.62
C GLY A 65 -8.20 6.54 -8.46
N TRP A 66 -8.25 5.60 -9.40
CA TRP A 66 -7.47 4.35 -9.30
C TRP A 66 -5.97 4.55 -9.51
N ASP A 67 -5.55 5.52 -10.32
CA ASP A 67 -4.13 5.76 -10.60
C ASP A 67 -3.38 6.15 -9.32
N GLU A 68 -3.95 7.06 -8.53
CA GLU A 68 -3.36 7.47 -7.24
C GLU A 68 -3.37 6.32 -6.22
N ALA A 69 -4.45 5.56 -6.17
CA ALA A 69 -4.54 4.38 -5.31
C ALA A 69 -3.49 3.32 -5.69
N ALA A 70 -3.23 3.12 -6.99
CA ALA A 70 -2.22 2.19 -7.50
C ALA A 70 -0.81 2.65 -7.13
N ILE A 71 -0.48 3.93 -7.32
CA ILE A 71 0.82 4.51 -6.90
C ILE A 71 1.05 4.27 -5.40
N LEU A 72 0.02 4.52 -4.58
CA LEU A 72 0.12 4.36 -3.14
C LEU A 72 0.26 2.87 -2.73
N PHE A 73 -0.44 1.97 -3.42
CA PHE A 73 -0.29 0.51 -3.28
C PHE A 73 1.10 0.02 -3.64
N GLU A 74 1.65 0.52 -4.74
CA GLU A 74 3.01 0.21 -5.13
C GLU A 74 4.03 0.71 -4.12
N ALA A 75 3.86 1.91 -3.56
CA ALA A 75 4.73 2.39 -2.48
C ALA A 75 4.66 1.45 -1.27
N PHE A 76 3.45 1.07 -0.84
CA PHE A 76 3.24 0.13 0.26
C PHE A 76 3.92 -1.24 0.03
N ALA A 77 3.96 -1.73 -1.21
CA ALA A 77 4.64 -2.98 -1.52
C ALA A 77 6.13 -2.99 -1.13
N GLY A 78 6.79 -1.82 -1.08
CA GLY A 78 8.18 -1.70 -0.62
C GLY A 78 8.37 -2.09 0.85
N ILE A 79 7.39 -1.78 1.69
CA ILE A 79 7.43 -2.08 3.13
C ILE A 79 6.81 -3.43 3.50
N PHE A 80 6.05 -4.04 2.58
CA PHE A 80 5.38 -5.30 2.85
C PHE A 80 6.36 -6.48 2.87
N ARG A 81 6.28 -7.29 3.93
CA ARG A 81 6.90 -8.62 4.02
C ARG A 81 5.84 -9.66 4.35
N PRO A 82 5.79 -10.79 3.64
CA PRO A 82 4.83 -11.86 3.90
C PRO A 82 5.25 -12.74 5.09
N THR A 83 5.57 -12.13 6.23
CA THR A 83 5.99 -12.82 7.47
C THR A 83 4.81 -13.46 8.19
N ARG A 84 3.63 -12.86 8.09
CA ARG A 84 2.40 -13.35 8.70
C ARG A 84 1.27 -13.49 7.69
N THR A 85 0.54 -14.60 7.78
CA THR A 85 -0.52 -14.96 6.83
C THR A 85 -1.72 -14.00 6.89
N ASP A 86 -2.04 -13.46 8.06
CA ASP A 86 -3.13 -12.50 8.26
C ASP A 86 -2.89 -11.18 7.52
N LEU A 87 -1.66 -10.66 7.55
CA LEU A 87 -1.29 -9.46 6.79
C LEU A 87 -1.40 -9.68 5.28
N SER A 88 -0.95 -10.86 4.79
CA SER A 88 -1.15 -11.24 3.38
C SER A 88 -2.63 -11.32 2.99
N HIS A 89 -3.49 -11.83 3.88
CA HIS A 89 -4.93 -11.85 3.63
C HIS A 89 -5.52 -10.43 3.54
N GLN A 90 -5.09 -9.51 4.40
CA GLN A 90 -5.54 -8.12 4.35
C GLN A 90 -5.06 -7.41 3.09
N VAL A 91 -3.80 -7.62 2.66
CA VAL A 91 -3.31 -7.13 1.37
C VAL A 91 -4.14 -7.66 0.21
N ARG A 92 -4.50 -8.96 0.22
CA ARG A 92 -5.41 -9.54 -0.80
C ARG A 92 -6.79 -8.90 -0.77
N ARG A 93 -7.35 -8.58 0.40
CA ARG A 93 -8.64 -7.88 0.50
C ARG A 93 -8.58 -6.50 -0.14
N ILE A 94 -7.50 -5.76 0.09
CA ILE A 94 -7.28 -4.45 -0.52
C ILE A 94 -7.13 -4.61 -2.03
N TRP A 95 -6.26 -5.51 -2.47
CA TRP A 95 -6.02 -5.82 -3.87
C TRP A 95 -7.31 -6.16 -4.62
N ASN A 96 -8.14 -7.03 -4.07
CA ASN A 96 -9.39 -7.48 -4.70
C ASN A 96 -10.45 -6.37 -4.86
N ARG A 97 -10.26 -5.19 -4.27
CA ARG A 97 -11.12 -4.03 -4.50
C ARG A 97 -10.74 -3.24 -5.75
N PHE A 98 -9.50 -3.37 -6.22
CA PHE A 98 -9.03 -2.67 -7.42
C PHE A 98 -9.81 -3.11 -8.66
N ASP A 99 -9.99 -2.16 -9.57
CA ASP A 99 -10.54 -2.46 -10.88
C ASP A 99 -9.64 -3.47 -11.62
N PRO A 100 -10.22 -4.48 -12.32
CA PRO A 100 -9.44 -5.49 -13.03
C PRO A 100 -8.41 -4.93 -14.02
N GLU A 101 -8.72 -3.82 -14.72
CA GLU A 101 -7.76 -3.22 -15.68
C GLU A 101 -6.55 -2.65 -14.94
N VAL A 102 -6.76 -2.07 -13.77
CA VAL A 102 -5.70 -1.52 -12.91
C VAL A 102 -4.90 -2.65 -12.27
N GLN A 103 -5.57 -3.74 -11.86
CA GLN A 103 -4.89 -4.95 -11.39
C GLN A 103 -3.95 -5.52 -12.46
N ASP A 104 -4.43 -5.63 -13.70
CA ASP A 104 -3.64 -6.13 -14.82
C ASP A 104 -2.43 -5.24 -15.11
N GLN A 105 -2.60 -3.92 -15.04
CA GLN A 105 -1.50 -2.96 -15.20
C GLN A 105 -0.43 -3.15 -14.11
N VAL A 106 -0.83 -3.12 -12.83
CA VAL A 106 0.09 -3.26 -11.69
C VAL A 106 0.77 -4.64 -11.70
N LEU A 107 0.05 -5.72 -12.02
CA LEU A 107 0.66 -7.05 -12.19
C LEU A 107 1.63 -7.09 -13.38
N GLY A 108 1.31 -6.39 -14.46
CA GLY A 108 2.20 -6.24 -15.61
C GLY A 108 3.53 -5.60 -15.22
N ASP A 109 3.48 -4.54 -14.42
CA ASP A 109 4.68 -3.83 -13.95
C ASP A 109 5.48 -4.67 -12.95
N MET A 110 4.80 -5.36 -12.02
CA MET A 110 5.46 -6.33 -11.13
C MET A 110 6.17 -7.44 -11.92
N ARG A 111 5.50 -8.04 -12.91
CA ARG A 111 6.08 -9.11 -13.75
C ARG A 111 7.31 -8.64 -14.52
N ARG A 112 7.34 -7.39 -14.97
CA ARG A 112 8.53 -6.80 -15.62
C ARG A 112 9.69 -6.60 -14.64
N ALA A 113 9.40 -6.35 -13.37
CA ALA A 113 10.41 -6.18 -12.33
C ALA A 113 10.98 -7.52 -11.80
N LEU A 114 10.21 -8.62 -11.82
CA LEU A 114 10.63 -9.92 -11.29
C LEU A 114 12.03 -10.39 -11.76
N PRO A 115 12.43 -10.32 -13.05
CA PRO A 115 13.74 -10.81 -13.48
C PRO A 115 14.92 -9.96 -13.02
N VAL A 116 14.65 -8.69 -12.67
CA VAL A 116 15.67 -7.70 -12.31
C VAL A 116 15.85 -7.65 -10.79
N GLU A 117 14.79 -7.91 -10.05
CA GLU A 117 14.81 -7.96 -8.60
C GLU A 117 15.35 -9.30 -8.07
N GLY A 118 16.02 -9.26 -6.91
CA GLY A 118 16.39 -10.48 -6.20
C GLY A 118 15.16 -11.33 -5.82
N VAL A 119 15.38 -12.60 -5.51
CA VAL A 119 14.33 -13.58 -5.13
C VAL A 119 13.45 -13.10 -3.97
N ASP A 120 13.95 -12.18 -3.15
CA ASP A 120 13.21 -11.55 -2.05
C ASP A 120 12.92 -10.07 -2.27
N GLY A 121 13.01 -9.56 -3.48
CA GLY A 121 12.67 -8.17 -3.81
C GLY A 121 11.17 -7.89 -3.71
N LYS A 122 10.84 -6.60 -3.63
CA LYS A 122 9.46 -6.06 -3.56
C LYS A 122 8.46 -6.78 -4.47
N ALA A 123 8.74 -6.90 -5.77
CA ALA A 123 7.87 -7.54 -6.74
C ALA A 123 7.63 -9.01 -6.39
N HIS A 124 8.68 -9.76 -6.02
CA HIS A 124 8.54 -11.16 -5.59
C HIS A 124 7.73 -11.31 -4.31
N ARG A 125 7.90 -10.41 -3.34
CA ARG A 125 7.14 -10.43 -2.08
C ARG A 125 5.67 -10.17 -2.35
N MET A 126 5.35 -9.13 -3.12
CA MET A 126 3.98 -8.76 -3.41
C MET A 126 3.29 -9.77 -4.32
N TYR A 127 3.95 -10.26 -5.37
CA TYR A 127 3.42 -11.28 -6.28
C TYR A 127 2.99 -12.55 -5.52
N ARG A 128 3.86 -13.06 -4.62
CA ARG A 128 3.55 -14.18 -3.71
C ARG A 128 2.42 -13.85 -2.74
N ALA A 129 2.43 -12.64 -2.18
CA ALA A 129 1.40 -12.19 -1.25
C ALA A 129 0.01 -12.20 -1.89
N LEU A 130 -0.08 -11.77 -3.15
CA LEU A 130 -1.31 -11.75 -3.93
C LEU A 130 -1.76 -13.15 -4.39
N GLY A 131 -0.86 -14.14 -4.36
CA GLY A 131 -1.15 -15.53 -4.68
C GLY A 131 -0.83 -15.94 -6.10
N TYR A 132 0.10 -15.23 -6.76
CA TYR A 132 0.61 -15.55 -8.09
C TYR A 132 1.99 -16.19 -8.04
#